data_AF-A0A841U4L2-F1
#
_entry.id   AF-A0A841U4L2-F1
#
_cell.length_a   1.000
_cell.length_b   1.000
_cell.length_c   1.000
_cell.angle_alpha   90.00
_cell.angle_beta   90.00
_cell.angle_gamma   90.00
#
_symmetry.space_group_name_H-M   'P 1'
#
loop_
_entity.id
_entity.type
_entity.pdbx_description
1 polymer ?
#
loop_
_entity_poly.entity_id
_entity_poly.type
_entity_poly.pdbx_seq_one_letter_code
_entity_poly.pdbx_strand_id
1 'polypeptide(L)' 'MTKQYAIDLAKRLYRDNDRSYFVIQDPKTEEYRVIEKAEKERDNLNRFVVFSIETDD' A
#
# COMPACT_ATOMS: atom_id res chain seq x y z
N MET A 1 -12.29 5.66 -2.67
CA MET A 1 -11.32 5.22 -3.72
C MET A 1 -11.58 3.76 -4.06
N THR A 2 -11.45 3.31 -5.33
CA THR A 2 -11.62 1.88 -5.67
C THR A 2 -10.32 1.11 -5.44
N LYS A 3 -10.43 -0.20 -5.15
CA LYS A 3 -9.28 -1.11 -4.99
C LYS A 3 -8.31 -1.04 -6.18
N GLN A 4 -8.86 -1.06 -7.39
CA GLN A 4 -8.09 -1.02 -8.63
C GLN A 4 -7.28 0.28 -8.73
N TYR A 5 -7.92 1.42 -8.46
CA TYR A 5 -7.25 2.72 -8.48
C TYR A 5 -6.09 2.79 -7.48
N ALA A 6 -6.27 2.28 -6.26
CA ALA A 6 -5.21 2.27 -5.25
C ALA A 6 -4.02 1.38 -5.67
N ILE A 7 -4.28 0.25 -6.32
CA ILE A 7 -3.24 -0.63 -6.87
C ILE A 7 -2.48 0.05 -8.01
N ASP A 8 -3.19 0.68 -8.95
CA ASP A 8 -2.58 1.39 -10.07
C ASP A 8 -1.74 2.58 -9.59
N LEU A 9 -2.19 3.29 -8.54
CA LEU A 9 -1.42 4.33 -7.88
C LEU A 9 -0.15 3.77 -7.22
N ALA A 10 -0.25 2.67 -6.46
CA ALA A 10 0.89 2.03 -5.81
C ALA A 10 1.95 1.58 -6.84
N LYS A 11 1.53 1.01 -7.97
CA LYS A 11 2.42 0.64 -9.08
C LYS A 11 3.14 1.84 -9.68
N ARG A 12 2.42 2.94 -9.88
CA ARG A 12 3.01 4.17 -10.40
C ARG A 12 4.05 4.74 -9.43
N LEU A 13 3.69 4.85 -8.15
CA LEU A 13 4.59 5.35 -7.11
C LEU A 13 5.85 4.49 -6.97
N TYR A 14 5.68 3.15 -7.00
CA TYR A 14 6.80 2.20 -7.02
C TYR A 14 7.73 2.48 -8.21
N ARG A 15 7.17 2.60 -9.42
CA ARG A 15 7.96 2.83 -10.64
C ARG A 15 8.68 4.17 -10.64
N ASP A 16 8.06 5.20 -10.07
CA ASP A 16 8.60 6.56 -10.05
C ASP A 16 9.67 6.75 -8.96
N ASN A 17 9.62 5.99 -7.86
CA ASN A 17 10.49 6.20 -6.69
C ASN A 17 11.38 5.02 -6.32
N ASP A 18 11.20 3.86 -6.95
CA ASP A 18 11.89 2.60 -6.63
C ASP A 18 11.80 2.24 -5.13
N ARG A 19 10.60 2.37 -4.56
CA ARG A 19 10.32 2.17 -3.13
C ARG A 19 9.18 1.21 -2.92
N SER A 20 9.23 0.46 -1.82
CA SER A 20 8.17 -0.45 -1.42
C SER A 20 6.89 0.29 -1.01
N TYR A 21 5.77 -0.07 -1.66
CA TYR A 21 4.44 0.46 -1.37
C TYR A 21 3.45 -0.66 -1.09
N PHE A 22 2.52 -0.38 -0.19
CA PHE A 22 1.50 -1.33 0.26
C PHE A 22 0.13 -0.71 0.11
N VAL A 23 -0.82 -1.46 -0.41
CA VAL A 23 -2.23 -1.09 -0.42
C VAL A 23 -2.88 -1.79 0.75
N ILE A 24 -3.53 -1.02 1.62
CA ILE A 24 -4.33 -1.54 2.73
C ILE A 24 -5.80 -1.23 2.53
N GLN A 25 -6.66 -2.08 3.09
CA GLN A 25 -8.09 -1.81 3.25
C GLN A 25 -8.35 -1.43 4.71
N ASP A 26 -8.85 -0.21 4.93
CA ASP A 26 -9.21 0.23 6.27
C ASP A 26 -10.44 -0.55 6.77
N PRO A 27 -10.37 -1.21 7.93
CA PRO A 27 -11.48 -2.03 8.44
C PRO A 27 -12.67 -1.20 8.93
N LYS A 28 -12.49 0.11 9.17
CA LYS A 28 -13.55 1.00 9.65
C LYS A 28 -14.29 1.69 8.52
N THR A 29 -13.57 2.09 7.46
CA THR A 29 -14.16 2.84 6.34
C THR A 29 -14.32 2.03 5.06
N GLU A 30 -13.82 0.79 5.03
CA GLU A 30 -13.76 -0.08 3.84
C GLU A 30 -13.00 0.54 2.65
N GLU A 31 -12.25 1.63 2.90
CA GLU A 31 -11.51 2.34 1.88
C GLU A 31 -10.11 1.76 1.67
N TYR A 32 -9.63 1.89 0.44
CA TYR A 32 -8.29 1.48 0.07
C TYR A 32 -7.33 2.67 0.12
N ARG A 33 -6.18 2.48 0.77
CA ARG A 33 -5.12 3.50 0.87
C ARG A 33 -3.78 2.89 0.52
N VAL A 34 -2.90 3.70 -0.05
CA VAL A 34 -1.50 3.35 -0.30
C VAL A 34 -0.67 3.89 0.85
N ILE A 35 0.18 3.05 1.43
CA ILE A 35 1.08 3.37 2.53
C ILE A 35 2.49 2.89 2.20
N GLU A 36 3.49 3.54 2.80
CA GLU A 36 4.89 3.13 2.70
C GLU A 36 5.23 2.04 3.73
N LYS A 37 6.38 1.37 3.55
CA LYS A 37 6.89 0.36 4.49
C LYS A 37 6.97 0.87 5.93
N ALA A 38 7.47 2.09 6.11
CA ALA A 38 7.60 2.72 7.43
C ALA A 38 6.26 2.88 8.16
N GLU A 39 5.20 3.24 7.44
CA GLU A 39 3.86 3.37 8.02
C GLU A 39 3.26 2.01 8.36
N LYS A 40 3.42 1.03 7.46
CA LYS A 40 2.99 -0.36 7.68
C LYS A 40 3.59 -0.93 8.97
N GLU A 41 4.90 -0.73 9.19
CA GLU A 41 5.63 -1.22 10.36
C GLU A 41 5.26 -0.47 11.63
N ARG A 42 5.15 0.87 11.57
CA ARG A 42 4.76 1.71 12.70
C ARG A 42 3.38 1.33 13.25
N ASP A 43 2.41 1.13 12.36
CA ASP A 43 1.00 0.94 12.71
C ASP A 43 0.57 -0.55 12.70
N ASN A 44 1.50 -1.48 12.48
CA ASN A 44 1.27 -2.94 12.43
C ASN A 44 0.12 -3.33 11.49
N LEU A 45 0.14 -2.78 10.26
CA LEU A 45 -0.97 -2.87 9.31
C LEU A 45 -0.95 -4.13 8.44
N ASN A 46 -0.08 -5.10 8.70
CA ASN A 46 0.11 -6.32 7.89
C ASN A 46 -1.19 -7.06 7.60
N ARG A 47 -2.09 -7.16 8.59
CA ARG A 47 -3.39 -7.84 8.46
C ARG A 47 -4.38 -7.17 7.51
N PHE A 48 -4.12 -5.91 7.15
CA PHE A 48 -4.99 -5.10 6.29
C PHE A 48 -4.42 -4.94 4.88
N VAL A 49 -3.22 -5.46 4.61
CA VAL A 49 -2.58 -5.37 3.30
C VAL A 49 -3.32 -6.25 2.30
N VAL A 50 -3.77 -5.65 1.21
CA VAL A 50 -4.45 -6.32 0.09
C VAL A 50 -3.56 -6.48 -1.14
N PHE A 51 -2.50 -5.68 -1.24
CA PHE A 51 -1.51 -5.73 -2.32
C PHE A 51 -0.21 -5.08 -1.84
N SER A 52 0.93 -5.63 -2.24
CA SER A 52 2.25 -5.08 -1.93
C SER A 52 3.16 -5.16 -3.15
N ILE A 53 4.04 -4.16 -3.27
CA ILE A 53 5.21 -4.22 -4.15
C ILE A 53 6.39 -3.84 -3.29
N GLU A 54 7.38 -4.70 -3.26
CA GLU A 54 8.56 -4.57 -2.42
C GLU A 54 9.78 -4.57 -3.35
N THR A 55 10.71 -3.65 -3.11
CA THR A 55 12.05 -3.73 -3.68
C THR A 55 12.88 -4.73 -2.87
N ASP A 56 13.65 -5.57 -3.56
CA ASP A 56 14.75 -6.37 -2.98
C ASP A 56 15.90 -5.41 -2.67
N ASP A 57 15.94 -4.87 -1.45
CA ASP A 57 17.13 -4.23 -0.87
C ASP A 57 17.59 -5.05 0.35
#